data_AF-A0A7W5SNN2-F1
#
_entry.id   AF-A0A7W5SNN2-F1
#
_cell.length_a   1.000
_cell.length_b   1.000
_cell.length_c   1.000
_cell.angle_alpha   90.00
_cell.angle_beta   90.00
_cell.angle_gamma   90.00
#
_symmetry.space_group_name_H-M   'P 1'
#
loop_
_entity.id
_entity.type
_entity.pdbx_description
1 polymer ?
#
loop_
_entity_poly.entity_id
_entity_poly.type
_entity_poly.pdbx_seq_one_letter_code
_entity_poly.pdbx_strand_id
1 'polypeptide(L)'
;MTYMVRTIMFPRSSQNRHMPTQTTNRGTSMAQAPAFIAFTGLDDARLISDLQSLSARYPIEWGVLVDDAQEEKPLFPDAGARKAFLTAGGLRLAAHVCGVEASKIANAPDTVSLDLTGFQRIQVNHSFSGSSATQIDNSWRFGRRLGVRTMLQCKDAFPDETRLDWLFDTSFGTGATPKAWPTLPKGGPFCGYSGGIKPDNVAAIIAAIGACAGDLYWIDMESGIRTNGWLDLDKCEAVCKVVYG
;
A
#
# COMPACT_ATOMS: atom_id res chain seq x y z
N MET A 1 -42.91 -26.01 61.16
CA MET A 1 -41.57 -25.38 61.22
C MET A 1 -40.58 -26.38 60.68
N THR A 2 -39.93 -26.01 59.56
CA THR A 2 -38.69 -26.58 59.00
C THR A 2 -38.72 -28.06 58.58
N TYR A 3 -39.02 -28.30 57.30
CA TYR A 3 -38.75 -29.56 56.61
C TYR A 3 -37.27 -29.63 56.20
N MET A 4 -36.57 -30.71 56.56
CA MET A 4 -35.40 -31.19 55.83
C MET A 4 -35.46 -32.71 55.75
N VAL A 5 -35.67 -33.21 54.54
CA VAL A 5 -35.83 -34.63 54.21
C VAL A 5 -34.51 -35.18 53.69
N ARG A 6 -34.30 -36.44 54.05
CA ARG A 6 -33.12 -37.30 53.92
C ARG A 6 -32.54 -37.44 52.52
N THR A 7 -31.23 -37.59 52.51
CA THR A 7 -30.34 -38.16 51.50
C THR A 7 -30.82 -39.53 50.98
N ILE A 8 -30.94 -39.67 49.66
CA ILE A 8 -30.81 -40.94 48.94
C ILE A 8 -30.08 -40.64 47.64
N MET A 9 -28.91 -41.26 47.40
CA MET A 9 -28.31 -41.30 46.06
C MET A 9 -27.69 -42.69 45.85
N PHE A 10 -28.22 -43.39 44.84
CA PHE A 10 -27.77 -44.69 44.30
C PHE A 10 -26.86 -44.47 43.05
N PRO A 11 -26.16 -45.50 42.55
CA PRO A 11 -24.84 -45.37 41.95
C PRO A 11 -24.80 -45.19 40.41
N ARG A 12 -23.56 -44.94 39.95
CA ARG A 12 -23.05 -44.79 38.57
C ARG A 12 -23.67 -45.73 37.53
N SER A 13 -23.93 -45.19 36.34
CA SER A 13 -23.84 -45.94 35.08
C SER A 13 -23.23 -45.08 33.97
N SER A 14 -22.10 -45.57 33.46
CA SER A 14 -21.40 -45.10 32.26
C SER A 14 -22.23 -45.34 31.00
N GLN A 15 -22.43 -44.29 30.19
CA GLN A 15 -22.71 -44.45 28.76
C GLN A 15 -21.91 -43.42 27.96
N ASN A 16 -20.90 -43.91 27.26
CA ASN A 16 -20.23 -43.24 26.15
C ASN A 16 -21.27 -42.87 25.09
N ARG A 17 -21.48 -41.57 24.87
CA ARG A 17 -22.04 -41.05 23.62
C ARG A 17 -20.93 -40.30 22.89
N HIS A 18 -20.41 -40.93 21.85
CA HIS A 18 -19.67 -40.25 20.79
C HIS A 18 -20.57 -39.14 20.23
N MET A 19 -20.23 -37.89 20.52
CA MET A 19 -20.71 -36.78 19.71
C MET A 19 -19.92 -36.78 18.40
N PRO A 20 -20.57 -36.69 17.23
CA PRO A 20 -19.85 -36.40 16.01
C PRO A 20 -19.27 -34.99 16.13
N THR A 21 -17.94 -34.89 16.04
CA THR A 21 -17.25 -33.63 15.84
C THR A 21 -17.86 -32.93 14.63
N GLN A 22 -18.56 -31.83 14.87
CA GLN A 22 -18.92 -30.88 13.83
C GLN A 22 -17.61 -30.39 13.21
N THR A 23 -17.30 -30.89 12.03
CA THR A 23 -16.36 -30.25 11.11
C THR A 23 -16.94 -28.87 10.81
N THR A 24 -16.43 -27.86 11.52
CA THR A 24 -16.65 -26.46 11.15
C THR A 24 -16.13 -26.31 9.73
N ASN A 25 -17.07 -26.13 8.80
CA ASN A 25 -16.78 -25.69 7.45
C ASN A 25 -16.03 -24.36 7.60
N ARG A 26 -14.69 -24.38 7.48
CA ARG A 26 -13.92 -23.15 7.30
C ARG A 26 -14.31 -22.67 5.91
N GLY A 27 -15.37 -21.87 5.83
CA GLY A 27 -15.59 -21.02 4.67
C GLY A 27 -14.26 -20.33 4.40
N THR A 28 -13.72 -20.51 3.21
CA THR A 28 -12.55 -19.80 2.74
C THR A 28 -12.80 -18.32 2.96
N SER A 29 -12.22 -17.72 4.02
CA SER A 29 -12.31 -16.28 4.19
C SER A 29 -11.57 -15.69 3.01
N MET A 30 -12.29 -14.96 2.14
CA MET A 30 -11.62 -14.20 1.09
C MET A 30 -10.59 -13.29 1.77
N ALA A 31 -9.38 -13.26 1.24
CA ALA A 31 -8.34 -12.38 1.76
C ALA A 31 -8.85 -10.93 1.74
N GLN A 32 -8.52 -10.16 2.78
CA GLN A 32 -8.89 -8.74 2.83
C GLN A 32 -8.28 -8.03 1.62
N ALA A 33 -9.11 -7.37 0.82
CA ALA A 33 -8.62 -6.57 -0.30
C ALA A 33 -7.94 -5.29 0.21
N PRO A 34 -6.93 -4.75 -0.50
CA PRO A 34 -6.35 -3.46 -0.16
C PRO A 34 -7.39 -2.34 -0.28
N ALA A 35 -7.18 -1.25 0.46
CA ALA A 35 -8.02 -0.05 0.39
C ALA A 35 -7.92 0.66 -0.97
N PHE A 36 -6.76 0.55 -1.62
CA PHE A 36 -6.53 0.95 -3.01
C PHE A 36 -5.29 0.25 -3.60
N ILE A 37 -5.14 0.30 -4.92
CA ILE A 37 -3.91 -0.07 -5.62
C ILE A 37 -3.19 1.20 -6.07
N ALA A 38 -1.90 1.29 -5.80
CA ALA A 38 -1.03 2.31 -6.34
C ALA A 38 -0.33 1.80 -7.61
N PHE A 39 -0.53 2.47 -8.74
CA PHE A 39 0.22 2.23 -9.98
C PHE A 39 1.22 3.36 -10.18
N THR A 40 2.50 3.06 -10.04
CA THR A 40 3.59 4.03 -9.95
C THR A 40 4.37 4.16 -11.26
N GLY A 41 4.82 5.38 -11.54
CA GLY A 41 5.54 5.76 -12.75
C GLY A 41 4.63 6.16 -13.91
N LEU A 42 3.53 6.87 -13.60
CA LEU A 42 2.70 7.47 -14.63
C LEU A 42 3.54 8.38 -15.54
N ASP A 43 3.55 8.11 -16.85
CA ASP A 43 4.57 8.63 -17.78
C ASP A 43 4.01 9.46 -18.95
N ASP A 44 2.73 9.31 -19.32
CA ASP A 44 2.16 9.93 -20.54
C ASP A 44 0.80 10.62 -20.32
N ALA A 45 0.74 11.93 -20.56
CA ALA A 45 -0.48 12.74 -20.43
C ALA A 45 -1.59 12.36 -21.42
N ARG A 46 -1.26 11.67 -22.51
CA ARG A 46 -2.27 11.18 -23.47
C ARG A 46 -3.18 10.12 -22.86
N LEU A 47 -2.76 9.48 -21.77
CA LEU A 47 -3.53 8.44 -21.08
C LEU A 47 -4.62 8.98 -20.15
N ILE A 48 -4.72 10.30 -19.91
CA ILE A 48 -5.61 10.89 -18.90
C ILE A 48 -7.06 10.36 -18.96
N SER A 49 -7.66 10.30 -20.14
CA SER A 49 -9.03 9.81 -20.31
C SER A 49 -9.19 8.36 -19.87
N ASP A 50 -8.19 7.52 -20.17
CA ASP A 50 -8.21 6.11 -19.82
C ASP A 50 -7.92 5.89 -18.32
N LEU A 51 -7.01 6.69 -17.75
CA LEU A 51 -6.76 6.72 -16.31
C LEU A 51 -8.02 7.08 -15.52
N GLN A 52 -8.76 8.10 -15.99
CA GLN A 52 -10.03 8.51 -15.38
C GLN A 52 -11.08 7.40 -15.51
N SER A 53 -11.19 6.78 -16.68
CA SER A 53 -12.11 5.68 -16.93
C SER A 53 -11.84 4.47 -16.03
N LEU A 54 -10.57 4.16 -15.75
CA LEU A 54 -10.19 3.10 -14.83
C LEU A 54 -10.42 3.51 -13.36
N SER A 55 -10.07 4.75 -12.99
CA SER A 55 -10.25 5.30 -11.63
C SER A 55 -11.72 5.45 -11.23
N ALA A 56 -12.63 5.59 -12.20
CA ALA A 56 -14.07 5.58 -11.96
C ALA A 56 -14.61 4.18 -11.59
N ARG A 57 -13.88 3.11 -11.91
CA ARG A 57 -14.27 1.72 -11.66
C ARG A 57 -13.60 1.10 -10.44
N TYR A 58 -12.38 1.51 -10.13
CA TYR A 58 -11.56 0.91 -9.09
C TYR A 58 -10.89 1.95 -8.20
N PRO A 59 -10.67 1.64 -6.90
CA PRO A 59 -9.93 2.52 -6.02
C PRO A 59 -8.43 2.48 -6.38
N ILE A 60 -8.00 3.49 -7.14
CA ILE A 60 -6.64 3.61 -7.65
C ILE A 60 -6.00 4.90 -7.14
N GLU A 61 -4.71 4.82 -6.83
CA GLU A 61 -3.79 5.95 -6.70
C GLU A 61 -2.74 5.85 -7.82
N TRP A 62 -2.42 6.97 -8.47
CA TRP A 62 -1.40 7.01 -9.51
C TRP A 62 -0.14 7.68 -8.96
N GLY A 63 0.95 6.92 -8.91
CA GLY A 63 2.26 7.42 -8.46
C GLY A 63 2.97 8.14 -9.61
N VAL A 64 3.29 9.42 -9.40
CA VAL A 64 4.03 10.25 -10.36
C VAL A 64 5.45 10.40 -9.83
N LEU A 65 6.45 9.88 -10.55
CA LEU A 65 7.85 10.09 -10.17
C LEU A 65 8.25 11.54 -10.41
N VAL A 66 8.94 12.15 -9.43
CA VAL A 66 9.40 13.53 -9.51
C VAL A 66 10.90 13.57 -9.23
N ASP A 67 11.66 13.84 -10.30
CA ASP A 67 13.10 14.07 -10.28
C ASP A 67 13.47 14.90 -11.53
N ASP A 68 13.75 16.18 -11.36
CA ASP A 68 14.05 17.11 -12.45
C ASP A 68 15.29 16.66 -13.27
N ALA A 69 16.18 15.85 -12.69
CA ALA A 69 17.34 15.30 -13.39
C ALA A 69 17.02 14.09 -14.28
N GLN A 70 15.78 13.59 -14.21
CA GLN A 70 15.33 12.41 -14.94
C GLN A 70 14.13 12.67 -15.85
N GLU A 71 13.68 13.91 -16.00
CA GLU A 71 12.59 14.25 -16.93
C GLU A 71 12.85 13.67 -18.33
N GLU A 72 11.76 13.30 -19.01
CA GLU A 72 11.76 12.73 -20.36
C GLU A 72 12.34 11.31 -20.47
N LYS A 73 12.79 10.70 -19.37
CA LYS A 73 13.07 9.27 -19.30
C LYS A 73 11.76 8.48 -19.12
N PRO A 74 11.70 7.20 -19.53
CA PRO A 74 10.63 6.32 -19.10
C PRO A 74 10.43 6.44 -17.57
N LEU A 75 9.19 6.36 -17.10
CA LEU A 75 8.74 6.57 -15.71
C LEU A 75 8.59 8.04 -15.25
N PHE A 76 9.31 8.99 -15.84
CA PHE A 76 9.41 10.36 -15.35
C PHE A 76 8.73 11.34 -16.31
N PRO A 77 7.45 11.70 -16.06
CA PRO A 77 6.76 12.67 -16.89
C PRO A 77 7.39 14.05 -16.73
N ASP A 78 7.47 14.81 -17.83
CA ASP A 78 7.92 16.20 -17.80
C ASP A 78 6.95 17.12 -17.02
N ALA A 79 7.37 18.37 -16.77
CA ALA A 79 6.55 19.34 -16.04
C ALA A 79 5.18 19.63 -16.68
N GLY A 80 5.09 19.57 -18.02
CA GLY A 80 3.85 19.76 -18.76
C GLY A 80 2.86 18.60 -18.52
N ALA A 81 3.34 17.37 -18.61
CA ALA A 81 2.58 16.16 -18.32
C ALA A 81 2.15 16.12 -16.85
N ARG A 82 3.05 16.45 -15.90
CA ARG A 82 2.69 16.56 -14.48
C ARG A 82 1.55 17.56 -14.25
N LYS A 83 1.64 18.75 -14.86
CA LYS A 83 0.57 19.76 -14.78
C LYS A 83 -0.74 19.26 -15.39
N ALA A 84 -0.68 18.54 -16.51
CA ALA A 84 -1.87 17.96 -17.13
C ALA A 84 -2.56 16.95 -16.19
N PHE A 85 -1.81 16.04 -15.56
CA PHE A 85 -2.38 15.10 -14.58
C PHE A 85 -3.04 15.82 -13.40
N LEU A 86 -2.36 16.80 -12.81
CA LEU A 86 -2.85 17.54 -11.64
C LEU A 86 -4.10 18.36 -11.95
N THR A 87 -4.28 18.82 -13.19
CA THR A 87 -5.41 19.66 -13.60
C THR A 87 -6.56 18.89 -14.24
N ALA A 88 -6.35 17.62 -14.62
CA ALA A 88 -7.38 16.78 -15.24
C ALA A 88 -8.60 16.53 -14.33
N GLY A 89 -8.40 16.50 -13.01
CA GLY A 89 -9.41 16.08 -12.05
C GLY A 89 -9.75 14.59 -12.17
N GLY A 90 -10.45 14.04 -11.17
CA GLY A 90 -10.87 12.63 -11.18
C GLY A 90 -9.74 11.61 -11.00
N LEU A 91 -8.51 12.05 -10.74
CA LEU A 91 -7.36 11.21 -10.44
C LEU A 91 -6.91 11.43 -8.99
N ARG A 92 -6.59 10.34 -8.28
CA ARG A 92 -5.85 10.39 -7.02
C ARG A 92 -4.37 10.24 -7.34
N LEU A 93 -3.56 11.22 -7.00
CA LEU A 93 -2.16 11.33 -7.36
C LEU A 93 -1.29 11.35 -6.10
N ALA A 94 -0.22 10.55 -6.13
CA ALA A 94 0.86 10.62 -5.15
C ALA A 94 2.16 11.05 -5.85
N ALA A 95 2.89 11.99 -5.26
CA ALA A 95 4.22 12.35 -5.73
C ALA A 95 5.24 11.38 -5.15
N HIS A 96 6.07 10.78 -6.00
CA HIS A 96 7.20 9.93 -5.61
C HIS A 96 8.47 10.73 -5.85
N VAL A 97 8.87 11.51 -4.86
CA VAL A 97 10.01 12.41 -4.96
C VAL A 97 11.29 11.60 -4.79
N CYS A 98 12.21 11.72 -5.75
CA CYS A 98 13.48 11.01 -5.81
C CYS A 98 14.67 11.99 -5.85
N GLY A 99 15.89 11.43 -5.85
CA GLY A 99 17.10 12.19 -6.15
C GLY A 99 17.41 13.30 -5.12
N VAL A 100 17.87 14.45 -5.64
CA VAL A 100 18.32 15.58 -4.81
C VAL A 100 17.20 16.14 -3.95
N GLU A 101 15.99 16.28 -4.50
CA GLU A 101 14.87 16.85 -3.75
C GLU A 101 14.40 15.93 -2.63
N ALA A 102 14.37 14.61 -2.84
CA ALA A 102 14.09 13.64 -1.76
C ALA A 102 15.12 13.73 -0.63
N SER A 103 16.40 13.85 -0.98
CA SER A 103 17.48 14.06 -0.02
C SER A 103 17.32 15.37 0.76
N LYS A 104 16.94 16.47 0.09
CA LYS A 104 16.66 17.74 0.76
C LYS A 104 15.46 17.63 1.70
N ILE A 105 14.37 16.98 1.30
CA ILE A 105 13.22 16.75 2.18
C ILE A 105 13.65 16.01 3.45
N ALA A 106 14.47 14.96 3.32
CA ALA A 106 14.91 14.15 4.45
C ALA A 106 15.95 14.85 5.35
N ASN A 107 16.80 15.72 4.80
CA ASN A 107 17.97 16.24 5.53
C ASN A 107 17.92 17.76 5.82
N ALA A 108 17.26 18.55 4.97
CA ALA A 108 17.16 20.01 5.07
C ALA A 108 15.84 20.52 4.46
N PRO A 109 14.66 20.15 5.01
CA PRO A 109 13.36 20.33 4.36
C PRO A 109 12.99 21.79 4.10
N ASP A 110 13.57 22.73 4.83
CA ASP A 110 13.34 24.18 4.67
C ASP A 110 14.00 24.73 3.39
N THR A 111 14.89 23.96 2.75
CA THR A 111 15.58 24.34 1.49
C THR A 111 14.85 23.86 0.22
N VAL A 112 13.78 23.08 0.39
CA VAL A 112 13.03 22.49 -0.73
C VAL A 112 12.09 23.54 -1.34
N SER A 113 12.22 23.75 -2.65
CA SER A 113 11.38 24.68 -3.44
C SER A 113 10.46 23.97 -4.44
N LEU A 114 10.44 22.63 -4.43
CA LEU A 114 9.60 21.83 -5.31
C LEU A 114 8.11 22.08 -5.02
N ASP A 115 7.35 22.46 -6.05
CA ASP A 115 5.90 22.60 -5.95
C ASP A 115 5.23 21.22 -6.08
N LEU A 116 4.61 20.78 -4.99
CA LEU A 116 3.87 19.53 -4.89
C LEU A 116 2.38 19.77 -4.64
N THR A 117 1.90 20.98 -4.94
CA THR A 117 0.49 21.34 -4.82
C THR A 117 -0.37 20.45 -5.71
N GLY A 118 -1.47 19.95 -5.15
CA GLY A 118 -2.43 19.11 -5.87
C GLY A 118 -2.17 17.60 -5.75
N PHE A 119 -1.02 17.16 -5.25
CA PHE A 119 -0.83 15.77 -4.83
C PHE A 119 -1.53 15.50 -3.49
N GLN A 120 -2.11 14.31 -3.32
CA GLN A 120 -2.78 13.93 -2.06
C GLN A 120 -1.82 13.28 -1.07
N ARG A 121 -0.74 12.66 -1.56
CA ARG A 121 0.29 11.97 -0.78
C ARG A 121 1.67 12.21 -1.39
N ILE A 122 2.70 12.16 -0.56
CA ILE A 122 4.10 12.33 -0.99
C ILE A 122 4.94 11.17 -0.45
N GLN A 123 5.53 10.37 -1.33
CA GLN A 123 6.59 9.43 -1.00
C GLN A 123 7.95 10.10 -1.12
N VAL A 124 8.76 9.99 -0.07
CA VAL A 124 10.12 10.56 -0.03
C VAL A 124 11.14 9.42 -0.17
N ASN A 125 11.64 9.22 -1.39
CA ASN A 125 12.60 8.15 -1.73
C ASN A 125 14.05 8.64 -1.53
N HIS A 126 14.46 8.87 -0.27
CA HIS A 126 15.78 9.47 0.03
C HIS A 126 16.91 8.47 0.25
N SER A 127 16.62 7.20 0.57
CA SER A 127 17.64 6.25 1.03
C SER A 127 17.26 4.79 0.78
N PHE A 128 18.26 4.00 0.38
CA PHE A 128 18.18 2.55 0.29
C PHE A 128 18.46 1.81 1.61
N SER A 129 18.69 2.52 2.71
CA SER A 129 19.04 1.93 4.01
C SER A 129 17.98 2.20 5.08
N GLY A 130 16.81 2.72 4.70
CA GLY A 130 15.80 3.21 5.62
C GLY A 130 16.08 4.63 6.09
N SER A 131 15.33 5.07 7.10
CA SER A 131 15.29 6.45 7.59
C SER A 131 15.70 6.55 9.05
N SER A 132 16.57 7.50 9.38
CA SER A 132 16.87 7.87 10.77
C SER A 132 15.69 8.63 11.41
N ALA A 133 15.67 8.72 12.75
CA ALA A 133 14.64 9.48 13.47
C ALA A 133 14.55 10.96 13.02
N THR A 134 15.68 11.59 12.72
CA THR A 134 15.72 12.97 12.19
C THR A 134 15.10 13.05 10.79
N GLN A 135 15.39 12.09 9.92
CA GLN A 135 14.82 12.06 8.56
C GLN A 135 13.32 11.78 8.55
N ILE A 136 12.85 10.95 9.49
CA ILE A 136 11.43 10.73 9.77
C ILE A 136 10.77 12.05 10.17
N ASP A 137 11.34 12.78 11.14
CA ASP A 137 10.77 14.04 11.62
C ASP A 137 10.76 15.12 10.52
N ASN A 138 11.85 15.25 9.76
CA ASN A 138 11.96 16.17 8.64
C ASN A 138 10.91 15.88 7.56
N SER A 139 10.75 14.61 7.19
CA SER A 139 9.77 14.19 6.17
C SER A 139 8.33 14.43 6.65
N TRP A 140 8.04 14.20 7.93
CA TRP A 140 6.75 14.52 8.52
C TRP A 140 6.47 16.03 8.53
N ARG A 141 7.44 16.84 8.99
CA ARG A 141 7.33 18.30 9.01
C ARG A 141 7.10 18.88 7.61
N PHE A 142 7.78 18.33 6.62
CA PHE A 142 7.62 18.74 5.22
C PHE A 142 6.19 18.48 4.74
N GLY A 143 5.66 17.27 4.89
CA GLY A 143 4.27 16.95 4.53
C GLY A 143 3.26 17.81 5.29
N ARG A 144 3.46 17.98 6.61
CA ARG A 144 2.59 18.82 7.46
C ARG A 144 2.54 20.28 6.99
N ARG A 145 3.65 20.86 6.53
CA ARG A 145 3.71 22.23 5.98
C ARG A 145 2.85 22.37 4.71
N LEU A 146 2.77 21.31 3.91
CA LEU A 146 1.96 21.25 2.69
C LEU A 146 0.53 20.77 2.94
N GLY A 147 0.18 20.36 4.15
CA GLY A 147 -1.13 19.81 4.49
C GLY A 147 -1.38 18.41 3.93
N VAL A 148 -0.32 17.66 3.61
CA VAL A 148 -0.41 16.32 2.99
C VAL A 148 0.33 15.27 3.84
N ARG A 149 -0.10 14.01 3.74
CA ARG A 149 0.63 12.90 4.38
C ARG A 149 1.87 12.54 3.58
N THR A 150 2.97 12.33 4.28
CA THR A 150 4.20 11.79 3.71
C THR A 150 4.33 10.30 4.02
N MET A 151 4.99 9.58 3.12
CA MET A 151 5.27 8.15 3.25
C MET A 151 6.76 7.86 3.03
N LEU A 152 7.27 6.89 3.79
CA LEU A 152 8.66 6.44 3.73
C LEU A 152 8.75 4.95 3.47
N GLN A 153 9.89 4.50 2.93
CA GLN A 153 10.14 3.10 2.65
C GLN A 153 10.82 2.38 3.83
N CYS A 154 10.49 1.11 4.02
CA CYS A 154 11.12 0.20 4.98
C CYS A 154 11.33 -1.20 4.35
N LYS A 155 12.25 -1.99 4.93
CA LYS A 155 12.63 -3.34 4.43
C LYS A 155 12.31 -4.48 5.38
N ASP A 156 12.02 -4.15 6.63
CA ASP A 156 11.82 -5.09 7.71
C ASP A 156 10.38 -4.94 8.23
N ALA A 157 10.15 -5.19 9.51
CA ALA A 157 8.86 -4.88 10.12
C ALA A 157 8.48 -3.40 9.93
N PHE A 158 7.18 -3.14 9.77
CA PHE A 158 6.68 -1.78 9.73
C PHE A 158 7.02 -1.03 11.03
N PRO A 159 7.54 0.20 10.94
CA PRO A 159 7.74 1.03 12.11
C PRO A 159 6.41 1.40 12.80
N ASP A 160 6.45 1.62 14.12
CA ASP A 160 5.27 2.06 14.90
C ASP A 160 4.95 3.56 14.75
N GLU A 161 5.74 4.30 13.95
CA GLU A 161 5.56 5.73 13.72
C GLU A 161 4.29 6.02 12.91
N THR A 162 3.26 6.58 13.56
CA THR A 162 1.93 6.81 12.99
C THR A 162 1.77 8.15 12.27
N ARG A 163 2.72 9.08 12.45
CA ARG A 163 2.66 10.41 11.81
C ARG A 163 2.86 10.34 10.29
N LEU A 164 3.40 9.24 9.79
CA LEU A 164 3.68 8.94 8.39
C LEU A 164 2.97 7.67 7.95
N ASP A 165 2.92 7.44 6.63
CA ASP A 165 2.61 6.13 6.08
C ASP A 165 3.91 5.37 5.75
N TRP A 166 3.85 4.04 5.66
CA TRP A 166 5.04 3.22 5.40
C TRP A 166 4.83 2.26 4.22
N LEU A 167 5.76 2.29 3.27
CA LEU A 167 5.81 1.32 2.18
C LEU A 167 6.87 0.26 2.49
N PHE A 168 6.46 -1.00 2.57
CA PHE A 168 7.40 -2.12 2.56
C PHE A 168 7.86 -2.37 1.13
N ASP A 169 9.12 -2.08 0.84
CA ASP A 169 9.73 -2.30 -0.47
C ASP A 169 11.17 -2.79 -0.29
N THR A 170 11.38 -4.09 -0.53
CA THR A 170 12.71 -4.70 -0.53
C THR A 170 13.42 -4.58 -1.88
N SER A 171 12.71 -4.13 -2.91
CA SER A 171 13.15 -4.17 -4.30
C SER A 171 13.72 -2.83 -4.80
N PHE A 172 13.35 -1.71 -4.19
CA PHE A 172 13.76 -0.38 -4.63
C PHE A 172 13.51 -0.12 -6.11
N GLY A 173 12.34 -0.53 -6.59
CA GLY A 173 11.97 -0.42 -8.01
C GLY A 173 12.53 -1.54 -8.90
N THR A 174 13.41 -2.43 -8.41
CA THR A 174 13.90 -3.58 -9.22
C THR A 174 12.83 -4.64 -9.47
N GLY A 175 11.71 -4.60 -8.73
CA GLY A 175 10.61 -5.56 -8.89
C GLY A 175 10.90 -6.96 -8.35
N ALA A 176 11.88 -7.11 -7.46
CA ALA A 176 12.11 -8.38 -6.76
C ALA A 176 10.99 -8.67 -5.74
N THR A 177 10.39 -9.87 -5.79
CA THR A 177 9.40 -10.31 -4.81
C THR A 177 10.09 -10.68 -3.48
N PRO A 178 9.61 -10.15 -2.33
CA PRO A 178 10.14 -10.49 -1.02
C PRO A 178 9.92 -11.98 -0.68
N LYS A 179 10.76 -12.54 0.20
CA LYS A 179 10.56 -13.92 0.71
C LYS A 179 9.46 -14.02 1.76
N ALA A 180 9.18 -12.92 2.46
CA ALA A 180 8.17 -12.81 3.50
C ALA A 180 7.59 -11.39 3.50
N TRP A 181 6.32 -11.27 3.86
CA TRP A 181 5.61 -10.01 4.02
C TRP A 181 5.46 -9.71 5.52
N PRO A 182 5.84 -8.51 6.00
CA PRO A 182 5.68 -8.15 7.40
C PRO A 182 4.20 -8.04 7.75
N THR A 183 3.86 -8.33 9.01
CA THR A 183 2.49 -8.17 9.52
C THR A 183 2.15 -6.70 9.72
N LEU A 184 0.91 -6.31 9.43
CA LEU A 184 0.39 -4.97 9.74
C LEU A 184 0.42 -4.72 11.26
N PRO A 185 0.93 -3.56 11.72
CA PRO A 185 0.88 -3.21 13.14
C PRO A 185 -0.55 -2.86 13.56
N LYS A 186 -1.05 -3.48 14.65
CA LYS A 186 -2.40 -3.23 15.16
C LYS A 186 -2.52 -1.81 15.71
N GLY A 187 -3.39 -1.00 15.13
CA GLY A 187 -3.54 0.42 15.49
C GLY A 187 -2.30 1.26 15.13
N GLY A 188 -1.43 0.74 14.26
CA GLY A 188 -0.24 1.41 13.79
C GLY A 188 -0.47 2.32 12.58
N PRO A 189 0.59 2.73 11.88
CA PRO A 189 0.47 3.55 10.69
C PRO A 189 -0.28 2.85 9.56
N PHE A 190 -0.75 3.66 8.60
CA PHE A 190 -1.20 3.12 7.33
C PHE A 190 -0.01 2.59 6.54
N CYS A 191 -0.09 1.34 6.09
CA CYS A 191 1.03 0.62 5.51
C CYS A 191 0.69 0.05 4.13
N GLY A 192 1.71 -0.08 3.29
CA GLY A 192 1.58 -0.66 1.96
C GLY A 192 2.69 -1.62 1.63
N TYR A 193 2.47 -2.40 0.58
CA TYR A 193 3.40 -3.43 0.12
C TYR A 193 3.75 -3.23 -1.35
N SER A 194 5.04 -3.27 -1.66
CA SER A 194 5.57 -3.31 -3.03
C SER A 194 6.56 -4.47 -3.18
N GLY A 195 6.98 -4.73 -4.41
CA GLY A 195 7.98 -5.75 -4.74
C GLY A 195 7.46 -6.85 -5.66
N GLY A 196 7.65 -6.67 -6.97
CA GLY A 196 7.41 -7.70 -7.99
C GLY A 196 5.96 -8.12 -8.16
N ILE A 197 5.02 -7.31 -7.68
CA ILE A 197 3.58 -7.55 -7.85
C ILE A 197 3.23 -7.29 -9.32
N LYS A 198 2.43 -8.18 -9.92
CA LYS A 198 1.98 -8.12 -11.33
C LYS A 198 0.66 -8.91 -11.50
N PRO A 199 -0.03 -8.82 -12.66
CA PRO A 199 -1.30 -9.53 -12.87
C PRO A 199 -1.25 -11.02 -12.50
N ASP A 200 -0.18 -11.71 -12.88
CA ASP A 200 -0.05 -13.16 -12.70
C ASP A 200 0.08 -13.61 -11.24
N ASN A 201 0.53 -12.75 -10.32
CA ASN A 201 0.84 -13.14 -8.94
C ASN A 201 0.10 -12.35 -7.86
N VAL A 202 -0.64 -11.29 -8.21
CA VAL A 202 -1.26 -10.40 -7.21
C VAL A 202 -2.21 -11.13 -6.26
N ALA A 203 -3.00 -12.11 -6.75
CA ALA A 203 -3.88 -12.91 -5.89
C ALA A 203 -3.09 -13.70 -4.83
N ALA A 204 -1.99 -14.35 -5.24
CA ALA A 204 -1.13 -15.10 -4.34
C ALA A 204 -0.43 -14.19 -3.34
N ILE A 205 -0.02 -12.99 -3.77
CA ILE A 205 0.61 -12.00 -2.89
C ILE A 205 -0.37 -11.47 -1.85
N ILE A 206 -1.60 -11.12 -2.23
CA ILE A 206 -2.63 -10.68 -1.28
C ILE A 206 -2.93 -11.78 -0.25
N ALA A 207 -3.03 -13.04 -0.69
CA ALA A 207 -3.18 -14.16 0.23
C ALA A 207 -1.98 -14.31 1.17
N ALA A 208 -0.75 -14.07 0.68
CA ALA A 208 0.48 -14.18 1.47
C ALA A 208 0.70 -13.01 2.44
N ILE A 209 0.23 -11.80 2.12
CA ILE A 209 0.19 -10.65 3.04
C ILE A 209 -0.66 -11.01 4.26
N GLY A 210 -1.75 -11.75 4.07
CA GLY A 210 -2.53 -12.33 5.18
C GLY A 210 -3.22 -11.28 6.05
N ALA A 211 -3.61 -10.14 5.46
CA ALA A 211 -4.36 -9.09 6.14
C ALA A 211 -5.72 -9.64 6.66
N CYS A 212 -6.07 -9.26 7.89
CA CYS A 212 -7.32 -9.66 8.52
C CYS A 212 -8.50 -8.85 7.97
N ALA A 213 -9.71 -9.39 8.10
CA ALA A 213 -10.91 -8.65 7.72
C ALA A 213 -10.99 -7.31 8.47
N GLY A 214 -11.14 -6.21 7.72
CA GLY A 214 -11.17 -4.84 8.25
C GLY A 214 -9.81 -4.14 8.33
N ASP A 215 -8.69 -4.83 8.09
CA ASP A 215 -7.38 -4.18 7.99
C ASP A 215 -7.34 -3.23 6.79
N LEU A 216 -6.71 -2.07 6.97
CA LEU A 216 -6.49 -1.07 5.92
C LEU A 216 -5.03 -1.06 5.51
N TYR A 217 -4.79 -1.30 4.22
CA TYR A 217 -3.46 -1.26 3.61
C TYR A 217 -3.56 -0.95 2.12
N TRP A 218 -2.44 -0.71 1.44
CA TRP A 218 -2.40 -0.63 -0.03
C TRP A 218 -1.35 -1.58 -0.62
N ILE A 219 -1.44 -1.83 -1.92
CA ILE A 219 -0.37 -2.46 -2.69
C ILE A 219 0.13 -1.48 -3.75
N ASP A 220 1.41 -1.51 -4.05
CA ASP A 220 2.08 -0.61 -4.98
C ASP A 220 2.84 -1.40 -6.06
N MET A 221 2.73 -0.94 -7.31
CA MET A 221 3.24 -1.63 -8.48
C MET A 221 3.86 -0.62 -9.45
N GLU A 222 5.08 -0.88 -9.93
CA GLU A 222 5.75 -0.07 -10.95
C GLU A 222 6.13 -0.92 -12.18
N SER A 223 7.03 -1.89 -12.01
CA SER A 223 7.55 -2.68 -13.15
C SER A 223 6.59 -3.77 -13.64
N GLY A 224 5.77 -4.34 -12.75
CA GLY A 224 4.82 -5.40 -13.08
C GLY A 224 3.65 -4.99 -13.98
N ILE A 225 3.45 -3.69 -14.17
CA ILE A 225 2.37 -3.07 -14.94
C ILE A 225 2.89 -2.35 -16.18
N ARG A 226 4.05 -2.79 -16.70
CA ARG A 226 4.69 -2.22 -17.88
C ARG A 226 4.80 -3.17 -19.04
N THR A 227 4.74 -2.60 -20.24
CA THR A 227 5.06 -3.27 -21.50
C THR A 227 6.03 -2.39 -22.28
N ASN A 228 7.20 -2.95 -22.62
CA ASN A 228 8.30 -2.21 -23.26
C ASN A 228 8.71 -0.93 -22.52
N GLY A 229 8.63 -0.93 -21.19
CA GLY A 229 8.99 0.20 -20.33
C GLY A 229 7.88 1.23 -20.09
N TRP A 230 6.78 1.17 -20.84
CA TRP A 230 5.64 2.10 -20.71
C TRP A 230 4.54 1.53 -19.83
N LEU A 231 3.78 2.41 -19.17
CA LEU A 231 2.58 2.04 -18.44
C LEU A 231 1.61 1.28 -19.35
N ASP A 232 1.16 0.11 -18.91
CA ASP A 232 0.23 -0.75 -19.63
C ASP A 232 -1.09 -0.82 -18.87
N LEU A 233 -2.11 -0.10 -19.38
CA LEU A 233 -3.42 -0.01 -18.73
C LEU A 233 -4.19 -1.32 -18.74
N ASP A 234 -3.96 -2.20 -19.71
CA ASP A 234 -4.59 -3.53 -19.73
C ASP A 234 -4.04 -4.37 -18.56
N LYS A 235 -2.74 -4.24 -18.26
CA LYS A 235 -2.15 -4.86 -17.06
C LYS A 235 -2.70 -4.25 -15.79
N CYS A 236 -2.80 -2.92 -15.69
CA CYS A 236 -3.42 -2.26 -14.53
C CYS A 236 -4.85 -2.78 -14.30
N GLU A 237 -5.67 -2.83 -15.34
CA GLU A 237 -7.04 -3.34 -15.25
C GLU A 237 -7.09 -4.83 -14.90
N ALA A 238 -6.18 -5.65 -15.44
CA ALA A 238 -6.08 -7.06 -15.10
C ALA A 238 -5.80 -7.26 -13.61
N VAL A 239 -4.91 -6.47 -13.01
CA VAL A 239 -4.70 -6.46 -11.56
C VAL A 239 -5.99 -6.09 -10.84
N CYS A 240 -6.63 -4.97 -11.22
CA CYS A 240 -7.85 -4.51 -10.58
C CYS A 240 -8.97 -5.56 -10.58
N LYS A 241 -9.17 -6.28 -11.70
CA LYS A 241 -10.15 -7.37 -11.80
C LYS A 241 -9.86 -8.52 -10.86
N VAL A 242 -8.59 -8.90 -10.74
CA VAL A 242 -8.18 -9.97 -9.81
C VAL A 242 -8.40 -9.56 -8.36
N VAL A 243 -8.17 -8.29 -8.02
CA VAL A 243 -8.23 -7.78 -6.64
C VAL A 243 -9.65 -7.43 -6.19
N TYR A 244 -10.46 -6.83 -7.08
CA TYR A 244 -11.75 -6.22 -6.72
C TYR A 244 -12.97 -6.90 -7.36
N GLY A 245 -12.78 -7.77 -8.36
CA GLY A 245 -13.86 -8.38 -9.15
C GLY A 245 -14.32 -7.51 -10.31
#